data_AF-A0A965MT42-F1
#
_entry.id   AF-A0A965MT42-F1
#
_cell.length_a   1.000
_cell.length_b   1.000
_cell.length_c   1.000
_cell.angle_alpha   90.00
_cell.angle_beta   90.00
_cell.angle_gamma   90.00
#
_symmetry.space_group_name_H-M   'P 1'
#
loop_
_entity.id
_entity.type
_entity.pdbx_description
1 polymer ?
#
loop_
_entity_poly.entity_id
_entity_poly.type
_entity_poly.pdbx_seq_one_letter_code
_entity_poly.pdbx_strand_id
1 'polypeptide(L)'
;MRTSFTVAKSVPATAAIIAIPVAIDGPVPKEVGLTRAQLGAMGFEGKCCTTLPIAPASGSKSARVLVGIGAVKDINEATMRNIGAAAARACAKHGSMATTLAGVSRLNKRAAAKAFVEGAALALHRWVNLKNDKSSLPTLTKITPNCGSACCCNGRWSPASPR
;
A
#
# COMPACT_ATOMS: atom_id res chain seq x y z
N MET A 1 -4.07 5.23 18.60
CA MET A 1 -3.01 5.60 17.62
C MET A 1 -3.69 6.03 16.34
N ARG A 2 -3.34 7.19 15.76
CA ARG A 2 -4.00 7.73 14.57
C ARG A 2 -3.06 7.59 13.37
N THR A 3 -3.37 6.70 12.44
CA THR A 3 -2.67 6.62 11.16
C THR A 3 -3.00 7.87 10.34
N SER A 4 -1.98 8.55 9.85
CA SER A 4 -2.09 9.74 9.01
C SER A 4 -1.91 9.37 7.54
N PHE A 5 -2.71 9.98 6.67
CA PHE A 5 -2.67 9.77 5.23
C PHE A 5 -2.22 11.07 4.54
N THR A 6 -1.23 10.97 3.66
CA THR A 6 -0.71 12.12 2.92
C THR A 6 -0.48 11.70 1.47
N VAL A 7 -1.07 12.41 0.51
CA VAL A 7 -0.83 12.13 -0.91
C VAL A 7 0.44 12.86 -1.35
N ALA A 8 1.31 12.18 -2.10
CA ALA A 8 2.51 12.77 -2.67
C ALA A 8 2.55 12.56 -4.19
N LYS A 9 3.26 13.44 -4.91
CA LYS A 9 3.49 13.33 -6.36
C LYS A 9 4.50 12.23 -6.72
N SER A 10 5.35 11.86 -5.77
CA SER A 10 6.39 10.83 -5.91
C SER A 10 6.55 10.06 -4.60
N VAL A 11 7.17 8.89 -4.70
CA VAL A 11 7.49 8.05 -3.53
C VAL A 11 8.59 8.76 -2.72
N PRO A 12 8.36 9.09 -1.44
CA PRO A 12 9.38 9.73 -0.61
C PRO A 12 10.52 8.77 -0.29
N ALA A 13 11.76 9.24 -0.44
CA ALA A 13 12.97 8.47 -0.11
C ALA A 13 13.08 8.09 1.38
N THR A 14 12.34 8.79 2.25
CA THR A 14 12.28 8.55 3.70
C THR A 14 11.24 7.50 4.13
N ALA A 15 10.52 6.89 3.18
CA ALA A 15 9.60 5.80 3.49
C ALA A 15 10.35 4.59 4.06
N ALA A 16 9.92 4.08 5.21
CA ALA A 16 10.53 2.90 5.82
C ALA A 16 10.25 1.64 4.99
N ILE A 17 9.08 1.57 4.34
CA ILE A 17 8.72 0.52 3.40
C ILE A 17 8.01 1.06 2.15
N ILE A 18 8.31 0.47 1.00
CA ILE A 18 7.69 0.78 -0.30
C ILE A 18 6.85 -0.43 -0.74
N ALA A 19 5.55 -0.20 -0.92
CA ALA A 19 4.61 -1.20 -1.43
C ALA A 19 4.41 -1.03 -2.94
N ILE A 20 4.83 -2.04 -3.70
CA ILE A 20 4.91 -2.01 -5.17
C ILE A 20 3.80 -2.88 -5.75
N PRO A 21 2.86 -2.31 -6.53
CA PRO A 21 1.82 -3.07 -7.18
C PRO A 21 2.37 -3.97 -8.30
N VAL A 22 1.95 -5.23 -8.31
CA VAL A 22 2.25 -6.18 -9.38
C VAL A 22 0.95 -6.86 -9.82
N ALA A 23 0.58 -6.69 -11.08
CA ALA A 23 -0.57 -7.36 -11.69
C ALA A 23 -0.25 -8.80 -12.06
N ILE A 24 -1.27 -9.63 -12.27
CA ILE A 24 -1.12 -11.02 -12.74
C ILE A 24 -0.52 -11.11 -14.15
N ASP A 25 -0.71 -10.06 -14.95
CA ASP A 25 -0.19 -9.94 -16.30
C ASP A 25 0.49 -8.59 -16.51
N GLY A 26 1.33 -8.50 -17.54
CA GLY A 26 2.02 -7.27 -17.93
C GLY A 26 3.42 -7.13 -17.32
N PRO A 27 4.11 -6.02 -17.66
CA PRO A 27 5.49 -5.81 -17.28
C PRO A 27 5.63 -5.64 -15.76
N VAL A 28 6.62 -6.34 -15.19
CA VAL A 28 7.02 -6.11 -13.79
C VAL A 28 7.75 -4.77 -13.72
N PRO A 29 7.44 -3.90 -12.73
CA PRO A 29 8.14 -2.62 -12.58
C PRO A 29 9.66 -2.82 -12.48
N LYS A 30 10.43 -2.06 -13.26
CA LYS A 30 11.91 -2.18 -13.32
C LYS A 30 12.56 -2.03 -11.94
N GLU A 31 11.94 -1.23 -11.07
CA GLU A 31 12.40 -1.06 -9.70
C GLU A 31 12.52 -2.40 -8.96
N VAL A 32 11.66 -3.40 -9.23
CA VAL A 32 11.68 -4.72 -8.56
C VAL A 32 13.00 -5.45 -8.80
N GLY A 33 13.62 -5.27 -9.96
CA GLY A 33 14.90 -5.93 -10.30
C GLY A 33 14.82 -7.46 -10.43
N LEU A 34 13.62 -8.04 -10.38
CA LEU A 34 13.36 -9.47 -10.55
C LEU A 34 12.49 -9.71 -11.78
N THR A 35 12.78 -10.81 -12.46
CA THR A 35 11.97 -11.30 -13.57
C THR A 35 10.70 -12.00 -13.07
N ARG A 36 9.70 -12.11 -13.95
CA ARG A 36 8.45 -12.81 -13.63
C ARG A 36 8.68 -14.28 -13.23
N ALA A 37 9.62 -14.95 -13.90
CA ALA A 37 9.98 -16.33 -13.58
C ALA A 37 10.57 -16.46 -12.17
N GLN A 38 11.43 -15.52 -11.76
CA GLN A 38 11.98 -15.48 -10.39
C GLN A 38 10.89 -15.23 -9.35
N LEU A 39 9.92 -14.35 -9.63
CA LEU A 39 8.77 -14.14 -8.75
C LEU A 39 7.92 -15.42 -8.63
N GLY A 40 7.70 -16.13 -9.74
CA GLY A 40 7.03 -17.43 -9.75
C GLY A 40 7.75 -18.49 -8.92
N ALA A 41 9.09 -18.53 -9.00
CA ALA A 41 9.92 -19.42 -8.17
C ALA A 41 9.80 -19.10 -6.67
N MET A 42 9.52 -17.84 -6.32
CA MET A 42 9.21 -17.41 -4.95
C MET A 42 7.73 -17.60 -4.56
N GLY A 43 6.92 -18.20 -5.43
CA GLY A 43 5.49 -18.43 -5.21
C GLY A 43 4.61 -17.19 -5.37
N PHE A 44 5.11 -16.13 -6.00
CA PHE A 44 4.38 -14.87 -6.18
C PHE A 44 3.93 -14.66 -7.63
N GLU A 45 2.63 -14.81 -7.87
CA GLU A 45 2.01 -14.68 -9.19
C GLU A 45 1.35 -13.32 -9.43
N GLY A 46 1.27 -12.45 -8.43
CA GLY A 46 0.54 -11.18 -8.51
C GLY A 46 -0.98 -11.31 -8.36
N LYS A 47 -1.47 -12.43 -7.81
CA LYS A 47 -2.86 -12.64 -7.41
C LYS A 47 -3.33 -11.54 -6.44
N CYS A 48 -4.61 -11.19 -6.51
CA CYS A 48 -5.17 -10.11 -5.70
C CYS A 48 -4.92 -10.35 -4.20
N CYS A 49 -4.50 -9.29 -3.49
CA CYS A 49 -4.25 -9.28 -2.05
C CYS A 49 -3.10 -10.18 -1.56
N THR A 50 -2.27 -10.70 -2.45
CA THR A 50 -1.03 -11.40 -2.06
C THR A 50 0.08 -10.39 -1.79
N THR A 51 0.99 -10.73 -0.88
CA THR A 51 2.15 -9.88 -0.61
C THR A 51 3.42 -10.70 -0.53
N LEU A 52 4.53 -10.15 -1.06
CA LEU A 52 5.84 -10.76 -0.99
C LEU A 52 6.88 -9.71 -0.55
N PRO A 53 7.46 -9.81 0.65
CA PRO A 53 8.58 -8.98 1.03
C PRO A 53 9.80 -9.35 0.17
N ILE A 54 10.51 -8.34 -0.32
CA ILE A 54 11.74 -8.50 -1.09
C ILE A 54 12.86 -7.71 -0.44
N ALA A 55 14.10 -8.09 -0.75
CA ALA A 55 15.27 -7.36 -0.27
C ALA A 55 15.20 -5.88 -0.69
N PRO A 56 15.74 -4.97 0.13
CA PRO A 56 15.93 -3.58 -0.27
C PRO A 56 16.68 -3.50 -1.61
N ALA A 57 16.38 -2.48 -2.41
CA ALA A 57 17.16 -2.21 -3.61
C ALA A 57 18.61 -1.88 -3.22
N SER A 58 19.57 -2.23 -4.08
CA SER A 58 20.98 -1.88 -3.85
C SER A 58 21.14 -0.39 -3.53
N GLY A 59 21.79 -0.07 -2.41
CA GLY A 59 21.98 1.31 -1.94
C GLY A 59 20.79 1.97 -1.23
N SER A 60 19.65 1.28 -1.07
CA SER A 60 18.49 1.78 -0.31
C SER A 60 18.32 1.07 1.03
N LYS A 61 17.99 1.84 2.08
CA LYS A 61 17.63 1.30 3.39
C LYS A 61 16.13 0.99 3.53
N SER A 62 15.32 1.37 2.55
CA SER A 62 13.87 1.15 2.58
C SER A 62 13.55 -0.31 2.29
N ALA A 63 12.77 -0.93 3.18
CA ALA A 63 12.20 -2.25 2.93
C ALA A 63 11.23 -2.18 1.75
N ARG A 64 10.98 -3.32 1.10
CA ARG A 64 10.14 -3.39 -0.09
C ARG A 64 9.20 -4.56 0.01
N VAL A 65 7.96 -4.34 -0.40
CA VAL A 65 6.94 -5.39 -0.48
C VAL A 65 6.23 -5.30 -1.81
N LEU A 66 6.12 -6.44 -2.48
CA LEU A 66 5.27 -6.58 -3.65
C LEU A 66 3.84 -6.82 -3.18
N VAL A 67 2.88 -6.16 -3.82
CA VAL A 67 1.46 -6.32 -3.55
C VAL A 67 0.80 -6.78 -4.84
N GLY A 68 0.25 -7.98 -4.82
CA GLY A 68 -0.51 -8.54 -5.93
C GLY A 68 -1.86 -7.84 -6.05
N ILE A 69 -2.11 -7.23 -7.21
CA ILE A 69 -3.36 -6.50 -7.48
C ILE A 69 -4.37 -7.34 -8.27
N GLY A 70 -3.96 -8.50 -8.79
CA GLY A 70 -4.76 -9.32 -9.69
C GLY A 70 -4.77 -8.78 -11.13
N ALA A 71 -5.80 -9.13 -11.89
CA ALA A 71 -5.98 -8.65 -13.25
C ALA A 71 -6.46 -7.19 -13.23
N VAL A 72 -5.80 -6.33 -14.01
CA VAL A 72 -6.08 -4.87 -14.03
C VAL A 72 -7.52 -4.57 -14.44
N LYS A 73 -8.13 -5.43 -15.26
CA LYS A 73 -9.53 -5.33 -15.70
C LYS A 73 -10.54 -5.54 -14.57
N ASP A 74 -10.18 -6.29 -13.53
CA ASP A 74 -11.07 -6.68 -12.43
C ASP A 74 -10.90 -5.74 -11.21
N ILE A 75 -10.13 -4.66 -11.37
CA ILE A 75 -9.92 -3.68 -10.30
C ILE A 75 -11.14 -2.76 -10.21
N ASN A 76 -11.86 -2.87 -9.10
CA ASN A 76 -12.97 -2.00 -8.71
C ASN A 76 -12.70 -1.42 -7.31
N GLU A 77 -13.60 -0.56 -6.80
CA GLU A 77 -13.41 0.06 -5.48
C GLU A 77 -13.33 -0.97 -4.34
N ALA A 78 -14.10 -2.06 -4.43
CA ALA A 78 -14.08 -3.11 -3.42
C ALA A 78 -12.75 -3.88 -3.42
N THR A 79 -12.23 -4.26 -4.59
CA THR A 79 -10.92 -4.92 -4.68
C THR A 79 -9.80 -3.96 -4.28
N MET A 80 -9.91 -2.66 -4.60
CA MET A 80 -8.95 -1.65 -4.16
C MET A 80 -8.91 -1.49 -2.63
N ARG A 81 -10.06 -1.55 -1.94
CA ARG A 81 -10.10 -1.60 -0.46
C ARG A 81 -9.36 -2.83 0.07
N ASN A 82 -9.60 -4.01 -0.51
CA ASN A 82 -8.94 -5.25 -0.08
C ASN A 82 -7.43 -5.22 -0.32
N ILE A 83 -6.99 -4.68 -1.47
CA ILE A 83 -5.58 -4.48 -1.79
C ILE A 83 -4.94 -3.50 -0.80
N GLY A 84 -5.62 -2.40 -0.46
CA GLY A 84 -5.18 -1.46 0.57
C GLY A 84 -5.05 -2.10 1.94
N ALA A 85 -5.99 -2.96 2.31
CA ALA A 85 -5.93 -3.73 3.56
C ALA A 85 -4.73 -4.69 3.58
N ALA A 86 -4.48 -5.43 2.50
CA ALA A 86 -3.35 -6.35 2.38
C ALA A 86 -2.01 -5.63 2.48
N ALA A 87 -1.86 -4.51 1.75
CA ALA A 87 -0.66 -3.68 1.77
C ALA A 87 -0.40 -3.10 3.18
N ALA A 88 -1.43 -2.58 3.83
CA ALA A 88 -1.32 -2.00 5.17
C ALA A 88 -0.93 -3.06 6.22
N ARG A 89 -1.50 -4.26 6.16
CA ARG A 89 -1.15 -5.37 7.06
C ARG A 89 0.29 -5.83 6.88
N ALA A 90 0.73 -5.96 5.63
CA ALA A 90 2.12 -6.33 5.34
C ALA A 90 3.11 -5.27 5.85
N CYS A 91 2.72 -4.00 5.84
CA CYS A 91 3.56 -2.88 6.27
C CYS A 91 3.37 -2.49 7.75
N ALA A 92 2.53 -3.20 8.51
CA ALA A 92 2.07 -2.76 9.84
C ALA A 92 3.19 -2.58 10.87
N LYS A 93 4.33 -3.28 10.70
CA LYS A 93 5.50 -3.22 11.59
C LYS A 93 6.47 -2.09 11.24
N HIS A 94 6.25 -1.37 10.15
CA HIS A 94 7.11 -0.26 9.73
C HIS A 94 6.50 1.08 10.15
N GLY A 95 7.33 2.09 10.43
CA GLY A 95 6.86 3.41 10.86
C GLY A 95 6.12 4.20 9.77
N SER A 96 6.50 4.02 8.50
CA SER A 96 5.93 4.72 7.35
C SER A 96 5.91 3.85 6.09
N MET A 97 4.84 3.96 5.31
CA MET A 97 4.65 3.25 4.03
C MET A 97 4.42 4.24 2.89
N ALA A 98 5.00 3.96 1.72
CA ALA A 98 4.67 4.62 0.47
C ALA A 98 4.26 3.61 -0.60
N THR A 99 3.38 4.01 -1.53
CA THR A 99 2.93 3.11 -2.60
C THR A 99 2.53 3.85 -3.88
N THR A 100 2.63 3.17 -5.01
CA THR A 100 2.16 3.62 -6.33
C THR A 100 0.82 3.00 -6.77
N LEU A 101 0.16 2.25 -5.88
CA LEU A 101 -1.08 1.50 -6.12
C LEU A 101 -2.23 2.31 -6.78
N ALA A 102 -2.41 3.58 -6.41
CA ALA A 102 -3.48 4.42 -6.96
C ALA A 102 -3.26 4.83 -8.43
N GLY A 103 -2.04 4.69 -8.95
CA GLY A 103 -1.71 4.97 -10.35
C GLY A 103 -1.93 3.78 -11.31
N VAL A 104 -2.18 2.58 -10.78
CA VAL A 104 -2.23 1.33 -11.59
C VAL A 104 -3.64 0.89 -11.94
N SER A 105 -4.65 1.40 -11.23
CA SER A 105 -6.06 1.09 -11.51
C SER A 105 -6.62 1.91 -12.67
N ARG A 106 -7.56 1.32 -13.42
CA ARG A 106 -8.40 2.05 -14.40
C ARG A 106 -9.46 2.96 -13.77
N LEU A 107 -9.64 2.86 -12.46
CA LEU A 107 -10.54 3.72 -11.70
C LEU A 107 -10.12 5.17 -11.78
N ASN A 108 -11.08 6.07 -11.55
CA ASN A 108 -10.76 7.46 -11.25
C ASN A 108 -9.76 7.49 -10.08
N LYS A 109 -8.64 8.19 -10.25
CA LYS A 109 -7.54 8.23 -9.28
C LYS A 109 -8.00 8.65 -7.87
N ARG A 110 -8.98 9.55 -7.78
CA ARG A 110 -9.58 9.97 -6.50
C ARG A 110 -10.39 8.84 -5.84
N ALA A 111 -11.17 8.10 -6.62
CA ALA A 111 -11.94 6.95 -6.15
C ALA A 111 -11.00 5.81 -5.72
N ALA A 112 -9.95 5.54 -6.51
CA ALA A 112 -8.92 4.56 -6.18
C ALA A 112 -8.20 4.90 -4.87
N ALA A 113 -7.75 6.15 -4.71
CA ALA A 113 -7.09 6.61 -3.49
C ALA A 113 -8.02 6.54 -2.27
N LYS A 114 -9.29 6.93 -2.43
CA LYS A 114 -10.30 6.84 -1.37
C LYS A 114 -10.50 5.39 -0.93
N ALA A 115 -10.79 4.49 -1.87
CA ALA A 115 -10.98 3.07 -1.59
C ALA A 115 -9.76 2.44 -0.92
N PHE A 116 -8.55 2.74 -1.41
CA PHE A 116 -7.31 2.27 -0.82
C PHE A 116 -7.16 2.71 0.65
N VAL A 117 -7.40 4.00 0.92
CA VAL A 117 -7.27 4.58 2.26
C VAL A 117 -8.32 4.02 3.22
N GLU A 118 -9.58 3.84 2.76
CA GLU A 118 -10.63 3.18 3.54
C GLU A 118 -10.21 1.77 3.97
N GLY A 119 -9.71 0.98 3.02
CA GLY A 119 -9.22 -0.38 3.29
C GLY A 119 -8.03 -0.41 4.24
N ALA A 120 -7.05 0.47 4.03
CA ALA A 120 -5.87 0.57 4.88
C ALA A 120 -6.22 1.01 6.31
N ALA A 121 -7.10 2.00 6.47
CA ALA A 121 -7.53 2.49 7.78
C ALA A 121 -8.28 1.40 8.57
N LEU A 122 -9.20 0.69 7.92
CA LEU A 122 -9.94 -0.42 8.54
C LEU A 122 -9.02 -1.59 8.91
N ALA A 123 -8.02 -1.90 8.07
CA ALA A 123 -7.11 -3.01 8.31
C ALA A 123 -6.16 -2.79 9.48
N LEU A 124 -5.80 -1.53 9.77
CA LEU A 124 -4.93 -1.15 10.89
C LEU A 124 -5.71 -0.86 12.17
N HIS A 125 -7.04 -0.76 12.09
CA HIS A 125 -7.86 -0.50 13.26
C HIS A 125 -7.77 -1.67 14.25
N ARG A 126 -7.38 -1.35 15.49
CA ARG A 126 -7.33 -2.33 16.58
C ARG A 126 -7.88 -1.73 17.86
N TRP A 127 -8.93 -2.35 18.40
CA TRP A 127 -9.44 -2.00 19.71
C TRP A 127 -8.58 -2.64 20.80
N VAL A 128 -7.92 -1.80 21.60
CA VAL A 128 -7.04 -2.24 22.70
C VAL A 128 -7.37 -1.53 24.02
N ASN A 129 -8.52 -0.85 24.11
CA ASN A 129 -8.84 -0.03 25.29
C ASN A 129 -8.98 -0.86 26.57
N LEU A 130 -9.37 -2.13 26.43
CA LEU A 130 -9.50 -3.10 27.53
C LEU A 130 -8.29 -4.04 27.64
N LYS A 131 -7.15 -3.71 27.00
CA LYS A 131 -5.93 -4.52 27.05
C LYS A 131 -4.81 -3.77 27.75
N ASN A 132 -4.17 -4.42 28.72
CA ASN A 132 -2.95 -3.92 29.35
C ASN A 132 -1.78 -3.95 28.36
N ASP A 133 -1.67 -5.01 27.56
CA ASP A 133 -0.61 -5.15 26.56
C ASP A 133 -1.00 -4.54 25.21
N LYS A 134 -0.30 -3.47 24.83
CA LYS A 134 -0.51 -2.71 23.59
C LYS A 134 0.51 -3.03 22.49
N SER A 135 1.36 -4.02 22.71
CA SER A 135 2.38 -4.50 21.74
C SER A 135 1.80 -4.97 20.41
N SER A 136 0.50 -5.31 20.41
CA SER A 136 -0.24 -5.77 19.25
C SER A 136 -0.72 -4.64 18.32
N LEU A 137 -0.46 -3.36 18.68
CA LEU A 137 -0.75 -2.21 17.84
C LEU A 137 0.20 -2.12 16.64
N PRO A 138 -0.29 -1.70 15.46
CA PRO A 138 0.57 -1.44 14.31
C PRO A 138 1.48 -0.23 14.60
N THR A 139 2.75 -0.33 14.22
CA THR A 139 3.73 0.77 14.27
C THR A 139 3.50 1.79 13.15
N LEU A 140 2.71 1.43 12.13
CA LEU A 140 2.48 2.23 10.94
C LEU A 140 1.67 3.50 11.24
N THR A 141 2.36 4.64 11.23
CA THR A 141 1.79 5.97 11.54
C THR A 141 1.50 6.81 10.32
N LYS A 142 2.19 6.56 9.20
CA LYS A 142 2.11 7.38 7.99
C LYS A 142 1.99 6.53 6.73
N ILE A 143 0.97 6.81 5.92
CA ILE A 143 0.76 6.16 4.63
C ILE A 143 0.73 7.20 3.53
N THR A 144 1.56 6.98 2.51
CA THR A 144 1.75 7.90 1.39
C THR A 144 1.40 7.24 0.05
N PRO A 145 0.11 7.26 -0.37
CA PRO A 145 -0.23 6.83 -1.72
C PRO A 145 0.19 7.90 -2.74
N ASN A 146 0.87 7.46 -3.80
CA ASN A 146 1.15 8.26 -4.97
C ASN A 146 -0.06 8.22 -5.90
N CYS A 147 -0.67 9.37 -6.15
CA CYS A 147 -1.85 9.52 -7.00
C CYS A 147 -1.54 10.31 -8.29
N GLY A 148 -0.28 10.64 -8.53
CA GLY A 148 0.12 11.60 -9.57
C GLY A 148 -0.46 13.01 -9.33
N SER A 149 -0.14 13.94 -10.22
CA SER A 149 -0.48 15.38 -10.09
C SER A 149 -1.97 15.69 -10.00
N ALA A 150 -2.86 14.78 -10.44
CA ALA A 150 -4.30 15.04 -10.55
C ALA A 150 -5.11 14.86 -9.25
N CYS A 151 -4.57 14.19 -8.21
CA CYS A 151 -5.25 14.10 -6.90
C CYS A 151 -4.63 15.00 -5.83
N CYS A 152 -3.59 15.75 -6.19
CA CYS A 152 -2.92 16.67 -5.28
C CYS A 152 -3.79 17.93 -5.08
N CYS A 153 -4.88 17.79 -4.32
CA CYS A 153 -5.33 18.92 -3.53
C CYS A 153 -4.32 19.07 -2.39
N ASN A 154 -3.76 20.27 -2.18
CA ASN A 154 -2.84 20.61 -1.08
C ASN A 154 -3.53 20.48 0.30
N GLY A 155 -3.90 19.27 0.70
CA GLY A 155 -4.72 19.03 1.88
C GLY A 155 -4.39 17.71 2.57
N ARG A 156 -4.07 17.80 3.86
CA ARG A 156 -4.00 16.66 4.79
C ARG A 156 -5.35 15.93 4.75
N TRP A 157 -5.34 14.65 4.37
CA TRP A 157 -6.55 13.83 4.40
C TRP A 157 -6.85 13.48 5.86
N SER A 158 -7.80 14.18 6.47
CA SER A 158 -8.29 13.87 7.81
C SER A 158 -9.50 12.96 7.67
N PRO A 159 -9.51 11.74 8.26
CA PRO A 159 -10.74 10.96 8.33
C PRO A 159 -11.78 11.78 9.08
N ALA A 160 -12.94 11.99 8.47
CA ALA A 160 -14.03 12.75 9.07
C ALA A 160 -14.30 12.20 10.48
N SER A 161 -14.37 13.10 11.47
CA SER A 161 -14.79 12.76 12.82
C SER A 161 -16.17 12.10 12.77
N PRO A 162 -16.40 11.01 13.53
CA PRO A 162 -17.73 10.45 13.65
C PRO A 162 -18.65 11.56 14.19
N ARG A 163 -19.76 11.79 13.48
CA ARG A 163 -20.86 12.62 13.98
C ARG A 163 -21.67 11.80 14.97
#